data_AF-A0A811TZW2-F1
#
_entry.id   AF-A0A811TZW2-F1
#
_cell.length_a   1.000
_cell.length_b   1.000
_cell.length_c   1.000
_cell.angle_alpha   90.00
_cell.angle_beta   90.00
_cell.angle_gamma   90.00
#
_symmetry.space_group_name_H-M   'P 1'
#
loop_
_entity.id
_entity.type
_entity.pdbx_description
1 polymer ?
#
loop_
_entity_poly.entity_id
_entity_poly.type
_entity_poly.pdbx_seq_one_letter_code
_entity_poly.pdbx_strand_id
1 'polypeptide(L)'
;MTKLIKQWHIAIETSYPEEYDYDIEIFVLKLIFPHEYNTGNARAHCFDKEGTDAECPHTGHRALTEKLHQNCTNVLLECSLGSRAFNCCHYFRPILTPYGYCFLLNSMQNNHPDSQYWFPNVVEDNHVTMRLLTEVAVEVFVINKEDIPYANLAGITTKVATPGKHTDFQLSLQEMVNDMDVREVSPEHRGCRFPEEVIPHSSFRFYSFSTCIVDCIGALQMKYCNCTMFNLMPTARKDRPDCDYNGFLCLEKETKVAPDIKMLLPWPENNETCDCLPSCTEHDLRTVSEYSPRNRKGDKRRSVAISLVDRPTERYRRQALRTRLDVVVTIGGILGLFLGASILSLIEFIYYFTIRFYNNTRMAKNSNSVQRAVKAQGDGNKIQAKTAIQVILMLLSRS
;
A
#
# COMPACT_ATOMS: atom_id res chain seq x y z
N MET A 1 13.86 41.18 -2.54
CA MET A 1 13.58 39.95 -3.33
C MET A 1 14.25 39.93 -4.72
N THR A 2 14.07 40.93 -5.59
CA THR A 2 14.66 40.97 -6.95
C THR A 2 16.20 41.12 -6.97
N LYS A 3 16.77 41.76 -5.94
CA LYS A 3 18.22 41.91 -5.73
C LYS A 3 18.88 40.59 -5.26
N LEU A 4 18.20 39.88 -4.34
CA LEU A 4 18.57 38.55 -3.83
C LEU A 4 18.52 37.46 -4.92
N ILE A 5 17.44 37.43 -5.72
CA ILE A 5 17.31 36.50 -6.84
C ILE A 5 18.33 36.84 -7.94
N LYS A 6 18.61 38.12 -8.19
CA LYS A 6 19.68 38.54 -9.10
C LYS A 6 21.06 38.14 -8.59
N GLN A 7 21.38 38.34 -7.31
CA GLN A 7 22.68 37.92 -6.73
C GLN A 7 22.86 36.40 -6.78
N TRP A 8 21.80 35.62 -6.53
CA TRP A 8 21.81 34.16 -6.67
C TRP A 8 21.90 33.69 -8.13
N HIS A 9 21.15 34.26 -9.06
CA HIS A 9 21.28 33.96 -10.50
C HIS A 9 22.66 34.36 -11.04
N ILE A 10 23.18 35.53 -10.64
CA ILE A 10 24.52 36.01 -11.00
C ILE A 10 25.59 35.09 -10.41
N ALA A 11 25.44 34.58 -9.18
CA ALA A 11 26.37 33.62 -8.58
C ALA A 11 26.35 32.24 -9.27
N ILE A 12 25.22 31.84 -9.87
CA ILE A 12 25.10 30.60 -10.65
C ILE A 12 25.64 30.76 -12.09
N GLU A 13 25.46 31.93 -12.72
CA GLU A 13 25.83 32.18 -14.12
C GLU A 13 27.22 32.78 -14.32
N THR A 14 27.77 33.47 -13.32
CA THR A 14 29.08 34.14 -13.42
C THR A 14 29.92 33.84 -12.19
N SER A 15 31.13 33.33 -12.43
CA SER A 15 32.26 33.28 -11.48
C SER A 15 32.04 34.16 -10.25
N TYR A 16 31.76 33.53 -9.10
CA TYR A 16 31.61 34.10 -7.75
C TYR A 16 31.94 35.60 -7.67
N PRO A 17 30.94 36.50 -7.58
CA PRO A 17 31.22 37.91 -7.33
C PRO A 17 31.98 38.07 -6.00
N GLU A 18 32.84 39.07 -5.90
CA GLU A 18 33.72 39.32 -4.73
C GLU A 18 32.95 39.51 -3.40
N GLU A 19 31.64 39.73 -3.45
CA GLU A 19 30.72 39.82 -2.30
C GLU A 19 29.66 38.71 -2.36
N TYR A 20 30.07 37.45 -2.21
CA TYR A 20 29.15 36.34 -2.02
C TYR A 20 28.82 36.16 -0.54
N ASP A 21 27.58 36.45 -0.14
CA ASP A 21 27.12 36.30 1.23
C ASP A 21 26.59 34.88 1.46
N TYR A 22 27.40 34.05 2.12
CA TYR A 22 27.05 32.68 2.49
C TYR A 22 25.88 32.61 3.49
N ASP A 23 25.65 33.62 4.32
CA ASP A 23 24.55 33.63 5.28
C ASP A 23 23.21 33.72 4.56
N ILE A 24 23.16 34.49 3.47
CA ILE A 24 21.99 34.60 2.59
C ILE A 24 21.71 33.26 1.89
N GLU A 25 22.73 32.58 1.35
CA GLU A 25 22.57 31.25 0.75
C GLU A 25 22.00 30.26 1.75
N ILE A 26 22.60 30.14 2.94
CA ILE A 26 22.17 29.21 3.98
C ILE A 26 20.72 29.50 4.36
N PHE A 27 20.35 30.77 4.49
CA PHE A 27 18.99 31.19 4.80
C PHE A 27 17.99 30.80 3.69
N VAL A 28 18.33 31.06 2.42
CA VAL A 28 17.48 30.68 1.28
C VAL A 28 17.32 29.16 1.21
N LEU A 29 18.40 28.40 1.37
CA LEU A 29 18.37 26.93 1.40
C LEU A 29 17.47 26.39 2.51
N LYS A 30 17.52 26.99 3.71
CA LYS A 30 16.63 26.67 4.83
C LYS A 30 15.15 26.93 4.52
N LEU A 31 14.84 28.01 3.79
CA LEU A 31 13.46 28.30 3.40
C LEU A 31 12.94 27.36 2.32
N ILE A 32 13.77 27.01 1.32
CA ILE A 32 13.33 26.23 0.16
C ILE A 32 13.41 24.72 0.38
N PHE A 33 14.31 24.26 1.26
CA PHE A 33 14.49 22.86 1.65
C PHE A 33 14.33 22.69 3.18
N PRO A 34 13.15 23.02 3.73
CA PRO A 34 12.92 22.98 5.18
C PRO A 34 13.10 21.58 5.77
N HIS A 35 12.82 20.53 4.98
CA HIS A 35 13.01 19.15 5.39
C HIS A 35 14.49 18.82 5.66
N GLU A 36 15.43 19.40 4.91
CA GLU A 36 16.85 19.12 5.03
C GLU A 36 17.55 20.00 6.07
N TYR A 37 17.12 21.26 6.23
CA TYR A 37 17.91 22.28 6.94
C TYR A 37 17.24 22.98 8.13
N ASN A 38 15.93 22.80 8.40
CA ASN A 38 15.21 23.53 9.47
C ASN A 38 15.11 22.79 10.82
N THR A 39 16.01 21.88 11.15
CA THR A 39 16.08 21.32 12.50
C THR A 39 16.79 22.31 13.45
N GLY A 40 16.00 23.10 14.20
CA GLY A 40 16.43 23.81 15.41
C GLY A 40 17.19 25.14 15.23
N ASN A 41 17.01 25.86 14.12
CA ASN A 41 17.70 27.12 13.86
C ASN A 41 16.98 28.15 12.95
N ALA A 42 15.68 28.06 12.67
CA ALA A 42 14.98 29.03 11.81
C ALA A 42 14.91 30.43 12.44
N ARG A 43 14.90 30.51 13.78
CA ARG A 43 14.98 31.77 14.56
C ARG A 43 16.27 32.57 14.38
N ALA A 44 17.36 31.97 13.89
CA ALA A 44 18.69 32.58 13.95
C ALA A 44 19.09 33.42 12.72
N HIS A 45 18.28 33.47 11.66
CA HIS A 45 18.74 33.98 10.36
C HIS A 45 17.91 35.07 9.71
N CYS A 46 16.66 35.30 10.12
CA CYS A 46 15.89 36.46 9.67
C CYS A 46 15.60 37.39 10.84
N PHE A 47 16.46 38.40 10.97
CA PHE A 47 16.21 39.55 11.82
C PHE A 47 16.02 40.75 10.90
N ASP A 48 14.99 41.56 11.14
CA ASP A 48 14.89 42.89 10.54
C ASP A 48 16.07 43.72 11.05
N LYS A 49 17.20 43.68 10.35
CA LYS A 49 18.34 44.53 10.66
C LYS A 49 18.07 45.91 10.08
N GLU A 50 18.02 46.92 10.93
CA GLU A 50 18.06 48.31 10.50
C GLU A 50 19.35 48.54 9.68
N GLY A 51 19.21 48.98 8.43
CA GLY A 51 20.34 49.40 7.58
C GLY A 51 20.80 48.42 6.49
N THR A 52 20.15 47.28 6.27
CA THR A 52 20.41 46.42 5.09
C THR A 52 19.33 46.57 4.01
N ASP A 53 19.74 46.69 2.75
CA ASP A 53 18.90 46.83 1.54
C ASP A 53 18.01 45.60 1.22
N ALA A 54 18.12 44.51 1.99
CA ALA A 54 17.50 43.22 1.69
C ALA A 54 16.48 42.83 2.76
N GLU A 55 15.19 43.02 2.45
CA GLU A 55 14.08 42.48 3.25
C GLU A 55 14.00 40.94 3.11
N CYS A 56 13.77 40.25 4.24
CA CYS A 56 13.50 38.82 4.23
C CYS A 56 12.22 38.50 3.44
N PRO A 57 12.21 37.43 2.64
CA PRO A 57 10.98 36.92 2.05
C PRO A 57 10.14 36.24 3.14
N HIS A 58 9.16 36.95 3.70
CA HIS A 58 8.23 36.39 4.69
C HIS A 58 7.16 35.48 4.07
N THR A 59 6.87 35.65 2.79
CA THR A 59 5.80 34.93 2.07
C THR A 59 6.27 34.52 0.67
N GLY A 60 5.49 33.67 -0.01
CA GLY A 60 5.75 33.31 -1.41
C GLY A 60 6.89 32.32 -1.62
N HIS A 61 7.19 31.49 -0.61
CA HIS A 61 8.27 30.49 -0.68
C HIS A 61 8.12 29.51 -1.86
N ARG A 62 6.89 29.09 -2.18
CA ARG A 62 6.63 28.26 -3.38
C ARG A 62 7.09 28.94 -4.67
N ALA A 63 6.71 30.21 -4.86
CA ALA A 63 7.10 30.99 -6.04
C ALA A 63 8.62 31.28 -6.08
N LEU A 64 9.27 31.33 -4.92
CA LEU A 64 10.72 31.41 -4.82
C LEU A 64 11.38 30.11 -5.31
N THR A 65 10.89 28.95 -4.87
CA THR A 65 11.36 27.64 -5.32
C THR A 65 11.13 27.43 -6.83
N GLU A 66 10.01 27.90 -7.36
CA GLU A 66 9.74 27.90 -8.81
C GLU A 66 10.75 28.73 -9.61
N LYS A 67 11.38 29.76 -9.02
CA LYS A 67 12.40 30.57 -9.70
C LYS A 67 13.81 30.03 -9.53
N LEU A 68 14.09 29.33 -8.44
CA LEU A 68 15.43 28.89 -8.08
C LEU A 68 15.76 27.46 -8.52
N HIS A 69 14.75 26.65 -8.84
CA HIS A 69 15.01 25.27 -9.27
C HIS A 69 15.77 25.23 -10.61
N GLN A 70 16.60 24.21 -10.77
CA GLN A 70 17.34 23.98 -12.00
C GLN A 70 16.44 23.36 -13.07
N ASN A 71 16.59 23.82 -14.31
CA ASN A 71 15.95 23.18 -15.45
C ASN A 71 16.53 21.78 -15.71
N CYS A 72 15.70 20.86 -16.21
CA CYS A 72 16.12 19.50 -16.48
C CYS A 72 17.39 19.43 -17.36
N THR A 73 17.48 20.26 -18.39
CA THR A 73 18.61 20.30 -19.34
C THR A 73 19.94 20.70 -18.68
N ASN A 74 19.89 21.44 -17.58
CA ASN A 74 21.08 21.80 -16.80
C ASN A 74 21.50 20.68 -15.84
N VAL A 75 20.57 19.77 -15.50
CA VAL A 75 20.81 18.67 -14.56
C VAL A 75 21.21 17.41 -15.30
N LEU A 76 20.36 16.95 -16.23
CA LEU A 76 20.51 15.74 -17.01
C LEU A 76 21.04 16.08 -18.42
N LEU A 77 22.28 15.71 -18.70
CA LEU A 77 22.92 15.96 -19.99
C LEU A 77 22.58 14.86 -20.99
N GLU A 78 22.83 13.61 -20.61
CA GLU A 78 22.65 12.44 -21.47
C GLU A 78 22.01 11.32 -20.67
N CYS A 79 21.03 10.65 -21.30
CA CYS A 79 20.37 9.48 -20.75
C CYS A 79 20.41 8.37 -21.79
N SER A 80 20.76 7.16 -21.36
CA SER A 80 20.78 6.00 -22.25
C SER A 80 20.33 4.75 -21.52
N LEU A 81 19.57 3.91 -22.22
CA LEU A 81 19.23 2.57 -21.78
C LEU A 81 19.98 1.56 -22.67
N GLY A 82 20.97 0.88 -22.10
CA GLY A 82 21.91 0.06 -22.88
C GLY A 82 22.70 0.92 -23.86
N SER A 83 22.62 0.59 -25.15
CA SER A 83 23.26 1.37 -26.24
C SER A 83 22.36 2.47 -26.81
N ARG A 84 21.10 2.57 -26.38
CA ARG A 84 20.12 3.50 -26.95
C ARG A 84 20.05 4.77 -26.10
N ALA A 85 20.56 5.88 -26.64
CA ALA A 85 20.38 7.21 -26.06
C ALA A 85 18.93 7.70 -26.28
N PHE A 86 18.40 8.46 -25.31
CA PHE A 86 17.07 9.06 -25.39
C PHE A 86 17.05 10.46 -24.78
N ASN A 87 16.03 11.24 -25.12
CA ASN A 87 15.86 12.58 -24.57
C ASN A 87 15.43 12.51 -23.10
N CYS A 88 16.35 12.84 -22.18
CA CYS A 88 16.10 12.87 -20.74
C CYS A 88 14.83 13.67 -20.41
N CYS A 89 14.79 14.94 -20.79
CA CYS A 89 13.77 15.90 -20.33
C CYS A 89 12.41 15.72 -21.01
N HIS A 90 12.32 14.89 -22.04
CA HIS A 90 11.04 14.45 -22.57
C HIS A 90 10.32 13.50 -21.60
N TYR A 91 11.06 12.56 -21.00
CA TYR A 91 10.50 11.51 -20.14
C TYR A 91 10.62 11.79 -18.64
N PHE A 92 11.68 12.47 -18.22
CA PHE A 92 11.88 12.92 -16.84
C PHE A 92 11.02 14.15 -16.58
N ARG A 93 9.90 13.98 -15.88
CA ARG A 93 8.93 15.04 -15.62
C ARG A 93 9.14 15.65 -14.24
N PRO A 94 9.06 16.99 -14.10
CA PRO A 94 9.23 17.65 -12.82
C PRO A 94 8.04 17.37 -11.88
N ILE A 95 8.31 17.30 -10.59
CA ILE A 95 7.30 17.33 -9.51
C ILE A 95 7.95 17.96 -8.28
N LEU A 96 7.17 18.74 -7.54
CA LEU A 96 7.61 19.27 -6.25
C LEU A 96 7.46 18.17 -5.19
N THR A 97 8.56 17.91 -4.47
CA THR A 97 8.68 16.90 -3.40
C THR A 97 9.25 17.56 -2.15
N PRO A 98 9.34 16.84 -1.01
CA PRO A 98 10.00 17.36 0.20
C PRO A 98 11.47 17.78 -0.02
N TYR A 99 12.13 17.27 -1.07
CA TYR A 99 13.47 17.65 -1.52
C TYR A 99 13.48 18.81 -2.54
N GLY A 100 12.36 19.48 -2.76
CA GLY A 100 12.16 20.47 -3.81
C GLY A 100 11.80 19.84 -5.15
N TYR A 101 12.13 20.51 -6.26
CA TYR A 101 11.81 20.01 -7.60
C TYR A 101 12.70 18.82 -7.96
N CYS A 102 12.08 17.66 -8.09
CA CYS A 102 12.71 16.45 -8.59
C CYS A 102 12.21 16.12 -10.00
N PHE A 103 13.03 15.42 -10.77
CA PHE A 103 12.66 14.90 -12.07
C PHE A 103 12.40 13.39 -11.96
N LEU A 104 11.16 12.97 -12.16
CA LEU A 104 10.77 11.56 -12.07
C LEU A 104 10.58 10.95 -13.44
N LEU A 105 11.12 9.74 -13.62
CA LEU A 105 10.91 8.89 -14.78
C LEU A 105 9.83 7.86 -14.45
N ASN A 106 8.83 7.70 -15.33
CA ASN A 106 7.78 6.69 -15.17
C ASN A 106 7.05 6.72 -13.81
N SER A 107 6.76 7.93 -13.29
CA SER A 107 5.95 8.11 -12.09
C SER A 107 4.48 8.35 -12.42
N MET A 108 3.58 7.68 -11.70
CA MET A 108 2.13 7.88 -11.81
C MET A 108 1.67 9.18 -11.13
N GLN A 109 2.51 9.79 -10.28
CA GLN A 109 2.15 11.00 -9.55
C GLN A 109 2.07 12.24 -10.44
N ASN A 110 2.96 12.35 -11.44
CA ASN A 110 3.00 13.49 -12.37
C ASN A 110 2.80 13.09 -13.85
N ASN A 111 2.67 11.80 -14.15
CA ASN A 111 2.47 11.28 -15.50
C ASN A 111 1.54 10.04 -15.48
N HIS A 112 1.30 9.43 -16.64
CA HIS A 112 0.48 8.21 -16.76
C HIS A 112 1.07 7.25 -17.80
N PRO A 113 0.91 5.92 -17.68
CA PRO A 113 1.46 4.94 -18.63
C PRO A 113 1.09 5.14 -20.11
N ASP A 114 -0.11 5.65 -20.39
CA ASP A 114 -0.60 5.88 -21.75
C ASP A 114 -0.11 7.20 -22.37
N SER A 115 0.69 7.96 -21.64
CA SER A 115 1.22 9.25 -22.07
C SER A 115 2.40 9.11 -23.02
N GLN A 116 2.51 9.99 -24.01
CA GLN A 116 3.71 10.11 -24.87
C GLN A 116 5.00 10.44 -24.10
N TYR A 117 4.87 10.92 -22.86
CA TYR A 117 5.98 11.22 -21.96
C TYR A 117 6.34 10.03 -21.06
N TRP A 118 5.65 8.89 -21.20
CA TRP A 118 6.02 7.66 -20.51
C TRP A 118 7.14 6.96 -21.27
N PHE A 119 8.22 6.62 -20.57
CA PHE A 119 9.39 6.02 -21.19
C PHE A 119 9.15 4.54 -21.49
N PRO A 120 9.31 4.09 -22.74
CA PRO A 120 9.18 2.69 -23.10
C PRO A 120 10.41 1.92 -22.58
N ASN A 121 10.24 1.29 -21.43
CA ASN A 121 11.30 0.57 -20.70
C ASN A 121 11.36 -0.93 -21.03
N VAL A 122 10.78 -1.36 -22.15
CA VAL A 122 10.81 -2.76 -22.59
C VAL A 122 12.18 -3.03 -23.23
N VAL A 123 12.90 -4.02 -22.71
CA VAL A 123 14.22 -4.39 -23.23
C VAL A 123 14.34 -5.89 -23.44
N GLU A 124 14.89 -6.27 -24.59
CA GLU A 124 15.08 -7.67 -24.99
C GLU A 124 16.34 -8.30 -24.38
N ASP A 125 17.33 -7.49 -24.01
CA ASP A 125 18.61 -7.92 -23.46
C ASP A 125 18.53 -8.32 -21.98
N ASN A 126 19.31 -9.33 -21.57
CA ASN A 126 19.31 -9.85 -20.20
C ASN A 126 19.95 -8.90 -19.18
N HIS A 127 20.97 -8.14 -19.61
CA HIS A 127 21.64 -7.16 -18.77
C HIS A 127 21.60 -5.80 -19.46
N VAL A 128 20.83 -4.89 -18.86
CA VAL A 128 20.66 -3.55 -19.40
C VAL A 128 20.94 -2.56 -18.29
N THR A 129 21.74 -1.56 -18.64
CA THR A 129 22.12 -0.50 -17.72
C THR A 129 21.49 0.80 -18.18
N MET A 130 20.74 1.44 -17.28
CA MET A 130 20.34 2.83 -17.42
C MET A 130 21.53 3.70 -17.02
N ARG A 131 22.03 4.54 -17.92
CA ARG A 131 23.10 5.50 -17.62
C ARG A 131 22.55 6.91 -17.68
N LEU A 132 22.88 7.68 -16.64
CA LEU A 132 22.55 9.08 -16.49
C LEU A 132 23.86 9.86 -16.36
N LEU A 133 24.06 10.84 -17.24
CA LEU A 133 25.18 11.78 -17.18
C LEU A 133 24.65 13.13 -16.69
N THR A 134 25.22 13.66 -15.63
CA THR A 134 24.77 14.90 -14.99
C THR A 134 25.87 15.94 -14.91
N GLU A 135 25.49 17.21 -15.05
CA GLU A 135 26.43 18.35 -14.91
C GLU A 135 26.62 18.73 -13.44
N VAL A 136 25.52 18.73 -12.68
CA VAL A 136 25.48 19.09 -11.26
C VAL A 136 25.49 17.85 -10.36
N ALA A 137 25.74 18.09 -9.06
CA ALA A 137 25.58 17.07 -8.02
C ALA A 137 24.13 16.62 -7.95
N VAL A 138 23.91 15.30 -7.94
CA VAL A 138 22.57 14.72 -7.86
C VAL A 138 22.50 13.61 -6.82
N GLU A 139 21.32 13.44 -6.25
CA GLU A 139 20.90 12.27 -5.51
C GLU A 139 19.86 11.52 -6.36
N VAL A 140 20.11 10.25 -6.62
CA VAL A 140 19.25 9.43 -7.49
C VAL A 140 18.53 8.40 -6.65
N PHE A 141 17.20 8.45 -6.69
CA PHE A 141 16.32 7.51 -6.00
C PHE A 141 15.76 6.47 -6.98
N VAL A 142 15.77 5.21 -6.59
CA VAL A 142 15.03 4.14 -7.28
C VAL A 142 13.87 3.71 -6.39
N ILE A 143 12.66 3.98 -6.88
CA ILE A 143 11.40 3.86 -6.14
C ILE A 143 10.32 3.23 -7.03
N ASN A 144 9.23 2.75 -6.44
CA ASN A 144 8.08 2.29 -7.22
C ASN A 144 7.41 3.45 -7.94
N LYS A 145 6.64 3.13 -8.99
CA LYS A 145 6.00 4.12 -9.87
C LYS A 145 4.99 5.04 -9.17
N GLU A 146 4.38 4.57 -8.08
CA GLU A 146 3.46 5.33 -7.23
C GLU A 146 4.15 6.14 -6.13
N ASP A 147 5.41 5.86 -5.83
CA ASP A 147 6.13 6.47 -4.71
C ASP A 147 6.70 7.86 -5.02
N ILE A 148 7.03 8.59 -3.95
CA ILE A 148 7.78 9.83 -3.98
C ILE A 148 9.02 9.73 -3.07
N PRO A 149 10.12 10.45 -3.38
CA PRO A 149 11.29 10.46 -2.52
C PRO A 149 10.98 11.16 -1.18
N TYR A 150 11.35 10.52 -0.07
CA TYR A 150 11.20 11.08 1.27
C TYR A 150 12.29 10.55 2.22
N ALA A 151 12.91 11.42 3.02
CA ALA A 151 14.16 11.11 3.72
C ALA A 151 14.05 10.06 4.82
N ASN A 152 12.89 9.96 5.47
CA ASN A 152 12.68 9.04 6.59
C ASN A 152 12.18 7.66 6.15
N LEU A 153 12.03 7.46 4.84
CA LEU A 153 11.73 6.16 4.26
C LEU A 153 13.03 5.60 3.70
N ALA A 154 13.31 4.33 4.01
CA ALA A 154 14.47 3.62 3.50
C ALA A 154 14.31 3.38 1.99
N GLY A 155 14.55 4.44 1.21
CA GLY A 155 14.59 4.39 -0.23
C GLY A 155 15.96 3.96 -0.71
N ILE A 156 15.99 3.35 -1.89
CA ILE A 156 17.26 3.07 -2.54
C ILE A 156 17.77 4.37 -3.17
N THR A 157 18.90 4.86 -2.67
CA THR A 157 19.50 6.12 -3.11
C THR A 157 21.00 5.99 -3.35
N THR A 158 21.52 6.76 -4.31
CA THR A 158 22.96 6.99 -4.47
C THR A 158 23.25 8.47 -4.70
N LYS A 159 24.29 8.97 -4.02
CA LYS A 159 24.72 10.39 -4.07
C LYS A 159 25.97 10.54 -4.92
N VAL A 160 25.87 11.34 -5.98
CA VAL A 160 27.00 11.63 -6.89
C VAL A 160 27.28 13.12 -6.92
N ALA A 161 28.01 13.58 -5.90
CA ALA A 161 28.35 14.99 -5.72
C ALA A 161 29.66 15.40 -6.40
N THR A 162 30.71 14.58 -6.26
CA THR A 162 32.06 14.94 -6.69
C THR A 162 32.19 14.95 -8.23
N PRO A 163 32.81 15.98 -8.85
CA PRO A 163 33.10 15.98 -10.27
C PRO A 163 33.93 14.77 -10.69
N GLY A 164 33.63 14.19 -11.86
CA GLY A 164 34.33 13.03 -12.41
C GLY A 164 34.03 11.72 -11.68
N LYS A 165 33.09 11.73 -10.71
CA LYS A 165 32.63 10.51 -10.04
C LYS A 165 31.70 9.74 -10.97
N HIS A 166 31.99 8.45 -11.08
CA HIS A 166 31.13 7.46 -11.70
C HIS A 166 30.66 6.49 -10.61
N THR A 167 29.39 6.11 -10.63
CA THR A 167 28.84 5.12 -9.70
C THR A 167 28.04 4.09 -10.47
N ASP A 168 28.48 2.84 -10.37
CA ASP A 168 27.76 1.66 -10.81
C ASP A 168 26.90 1.16 -9.65
N PHE A 169 25.60 1.03 -9.91
CA PHE A 169 24.59 0.76 -8.92
C PHE A 169 23.74 -0.44 -9.36
N GLN A 170 23.89 -1.57 -8.67
CA GLN A 170 23.23 -2.81 -9.02
C GLN A 170 22.10 -3.15 -8.06
N LEU A 171 20.97 -3.54 -8.65
CA LEU A 171 19.72 -3.76 -7.95
C LEU A 171 19.17 -5.16 -8.20
N SER A 172 18.48 -5.69 -7.20
CA SER A 172 17.58 -6.83 -7.35
C SER A 172 16.14 -6.33 -7.19
N LEU A 173 15.24 -6.85 -8.02
CA LEU A 173 13.83 -6.51 -8.04
C LEU A 173 13.03 -7.79 -7.90
N GLN A 174 12.10 -7.83 -6.96
CA GLN A 174 11.12 -8.89 -6.84
C GLN A 174 9.71 -8.31 -6.93
N GLU A 175 8.97 -8.75 -7.95
CA GLU A 175 7.64 -8.21 -8.24
C GLU A 175 6.57 -8.76 -7.29
N MET A 176 5.56 -7.94 -7.01
CA MET A 176 4.40 -8.28 -6.19
C MET A 176 3.16 -8.34 -7.08
N VAL A 177 2.58 -9.53 -7.22
CA VAL A 177 1.37 -9.78 -7.99
C VAL A 177 0.22 -10.10 -7.04
N ASN A 178 -0.91 -9.44 -7.24
CA ASN A 178 -2.11 -9.68 -6.45
C ASN A 178 -3.17 -10.35 -7.32
N ASP A 179 -3.78 -11.41 -6.81
CA ASP A 179 -4.97 -12.00 -7.43
C ASP A 179 -6.15 -11.02 -7.34
N MET A 180 -7.13 -11.16 -8.25
CA MET A 180 -8.27 -10.25 -8.34
C MET A 180 -9.08 -10.19 -7.02
N ASP A 181 -9.21 -11.32 -6.34
CA ASP A 181 -9.98 -11.48 -5.10
C ASP A 181 -9.42 -10.65 -3.94
N VAL A 182 -8.13 -10.28 -3.98
CA VAL A 182 -7.49 -9.44 -2.95
C VAL A 182 -8.13 -8.03 -2.92
N ARG A 183 -8.62 -7.54 -4.07
CA ARG A 183 -9.29 -6.23 -4.16
C ARG A 183 -10.67 -6.23 -3.50
N GLU A 184 -11.32 -7.39 -3.34
CA GLU A 184 -12.64 -7.49 -2.70
C GLU A 184 -12.57 -7.33 -1.17
N VAL A 185 -11.41 -7.59 -0.57
CA VAL A 185 -11.16 -7.45 0.86
C VAL A 185 -10.87 -5.99 1.17
N SER A 186 -11.47 -5.46 2.25
CA SER A 186 -11.25 -4.06 2.63
C SER A 186 -9.78 -3.83 3.04
N PRO A 187 -9.23 -2.63 2.82
CA PRO A 187 -7.84 -2.30 3.14
C PRO A 187 -7.43 -2.67 4.58
N GLU A 188 -8.34 -2.47 5.54
CA GLU A 188 -8.11 -2.71 6.98
C GLU A 188 -7.91 -4.20 7.28
N HIS A 189 -8.64 -5.07 6.59
CA HIS A 189 -8.53 -6.53 6.81
C HIS A 189 -7.40 -7.17 6.02
N ARG A 190 -7.08 -6.66 4.82
CA ARG A 190 -5.97 -7.20 4.01
C ARG A 190 -4.62 -6.58 4.36
N GLY A 191 -4.58 -5.51 5.13
CA GLY A 191 -3.35 -4.88 5.63
C GLY A 191 -2.52 -4.15 4.59
N CYS A 192 -3.11 -3.77 3.44
CA CYS A 192 -2.44 -2.98 2.40
C CYS A 192 -3.45 -2.16 1.59
N ARG A 193 -3.00 -1.09 0.93
CA ARG A 193 -3.82 -0.24 0.04
C ARG A 193 -3.34 -0.30 -1.41
N PHE A 194 -4.28 -0.30 -2.35
CA PHE A 194 -3.94 -0.20 -3.78
C PHE A 194 -3.72 1.27 -4.18
N PRO A 195 -2.94 1.54 -5.24
CA PRO A 195 -2.67 2.92 -5.68
C PRO A 195 -3.94 3.73 -5.99
N GLU A 196 -5.02 3.08 -6.42
CA GLU A 196 -6.28 3.74 -6.74
C GLU A 196 -7.12 4.11 -5.50
N GLU A 197 -6.82 3.55 -4.33
CA GLU A 197 -7.58 3.77 -3.08
C GLU A 197 -7.04 4.98 -2.30
N VAL A 198 -7.04 6.12 -2.99
CA VAL A 198 -6.53 7.38 -2.48
C VAL A 198 -7.33 7.84 -1.26
N ILE A 199 -6.62 8.26 -0.21
CA ILE A 199 -7.23 8.79 1.01
C ILE A 199 -7.94 10.12 0.69
N PRO A 200 -9.13 10.39 1.25
CA PRO A 200 -9.80 11.67 1.11
C PRO A 200 -8.87 12.83 1.51
N HIS A 201 -8.90 13.92 0.71
CA HIS A 201 -8.04 15.09 0.89
C HIS A 201 -6.53 14.86 0.71
N SER A 202 -6.10 13.73 0.14
CA SER A 202 -4.70 13.52 -0.26
C SER A 202 -4.23 14.58 -1.26
N SER A 203 -2.96 14.98 -1.18
CA SER A 203 -2.34 15.93 -2.10
C SER A 203 -1.76 15.26 -3.35
N PHE A 204 -1.78 13.93 -3.38
CA PHE A 204 -1.19 13.09 -4.42
C PHE A 204 -2.27 12.41 -5.26
N ARG A 205 -1.91 11.99 -6.48
CA ARG A 205 -2.87 11.38 -7.42
C ARG A 205 -3.12 9.91 -7.13
N PHE A 206 -2.10 9.23 -6.62
CA PHE A 206 -2.14 7.81 -6.30
C PHE A 206 -1.68 7.60 -4.87
N TYR A 207 -2.26 6.58 -4.23
CA TYR A 207 -1.82 6.12 -2.93
C TYR A 207 -0.48 5.39 -3.03
N SER A 208 0.39 5.69 -2.08
CA SER A 208 1.55 4.89 -1.75
C SER A 208 1.86 5.06 -0.27
N PHE A 209 2.72 4.21 0.29
CA PHE A 209 3.15 4.40 1.67
C PHE A 209 3.83 5.77 1.85
N SER A 210 4.69 6.16 0.92
CA SER A 210 5.41 7.44 0.95
C SER A 210 4.49 8.66 0.89
N THR A 211 3.49 8.66 0.01
CA THR A 211 2.52 9.76 -0.09
C THR A 211 1.61 9.85 1.13
N CYS A 212 1.22 8.71 1.71
CA CYS A 212 0.44 8.69 2.95
C CYS A 212 1.19 9.33 4.12
N ILE A 213 2.49 9.02 4.28
CA ILE A 213 3.32 9.65 5.32
C ILE A 213 3.39 11.16 5.12
N VAL A 214 3.65 11.62 3.89
CA VAL A 214 3.74 13.06 3.59
C VAL A 214 2.41 13.78 3.86
N ASP A 215 1.28 13.19 3.46
CA ASP A 215 -0.04 13.75 3.77
C ASP A 215 -0.37 13.74 5.27
N CYS A 216 0.07 12.71 6.01
CA CYS A 216 -0.11 12.63 7.46
C CYS A 216 0.69 13.75 8.17
N ILE A 217 1.95 13.95 7.76
CA ILE A 217 2.77 15.05 8.28
C ILE A 217 2.10 16.39 7.96
N GLY A 218 1.62 16.59 6.73
CA GLY A 218 0.89 17.80 6.38
C GLY A 218 -0.36 18.03 7.24
N ALA A 219 -1.12 16.97 7.56
CA ALA A 219 -2.27 17.05 8.46
C ALA A 219 -1.88 17.42 9.90
N LEU A 220 -0.75 16.90 10.40
CA LEU A 220 -0.19 17.31 11.70
C LEU A 220 0.22 18.78 11.68
N GLN A 221 0.93 19.23 10.65
CA GLN A 221 1.33 20.64 10.51
C GLN A 221 0.13 21.58 10.51
N MET A 222 -0.94 21.22 9.77
CA MET A 222 -2.20 21.96 9.80
C MET A 222 -2.83 21.99 11.19
N LYS A 223 -2.80 20.89 11.95
CA LYS A 223 -3.40 20.79 13.29
C LYS A 223 -2.73 21.74 14.30
N TYR A 224 -1.41 21.89 14.24
CA TYR A 224 -0.66 22.70 15.22
C TYR A 224 -0.49 24.17 14.79
N CYS A 225 -0.24 24.41 13.50
CA CYS A 225 0.15 25.74 13.00
C CYS A 225 -0.78 26.29 11.91
N ASN A 226 -1.88 25.61 11.56
CA ASN A 226 -2.86 26.00 10.53
C ASN A 226 -2.26 26.23 9.13
N CYS A 227 -1.07 25.71 8.87
CA CYS A 227 -0.38 25.78 7.59
C CYS A 227 0.44 24.52 7.35
N THR A 228 0.84 24.28 6.11
CA THR A 228 1.70 23.15 5.74
C THR A 228 2.91 23.65 4.96
N MET A 229 4.05 22.97 5.09
CA MET A 229 5.21 23.27 4.25
C MET A 229 4.86 23.07 2.76
N PHE A 230 5.18 24.05 1.94
CA PHE A 230 4.76 24.08 0.53
C PHE A 230 5.30 22.90 -0.29
N ASN A 231 6.47 22.36 0.08
CA ASN A 231 7.16 21.25 -0.60
C ASN A 231 6.58 19.85 -0.26
N LEU A 232 5.70 19.74 0.74
CA LEU A 232 4.96 18.50 0.99
C LEU A 232 3.79 18.30 0.01
N MET A 233 3.40 19.36 -0.70
CA MET A 233 2.25 19.34 -1.61
C MET A 233 2.71 19.68 -3.04
N PRO A 234 2.51 18.77 -4.01
CA PRO A 234 2.89 19.03 -5.41
C PRO A 234 2.23 20.28 -5.99
N THR A 235 1.00 20.56 -5.57
CA THR A 235 0.19 21.70 -6.04
C THR A 235 -0.35 22.52 -4.87
N ALA A 236 -0.42 23.84 -5.04
CA ALA A 236 -1.01 24.73 -4.06
C ALA A 236 -2.50 24.44 -3.85
N ARG A 237 -2.95 24.50 -2.59
CA ARG A 237 -4.31 24.16 -2.16
C ARG A 237 -4.88 25.26 -1.27
N LYS A 238 -6.20 25.49 -1.36
CA LYS A 238 -6.88 26.49 -0.53
C LYS A 238 -7.22 25.97 0.87
N ASP A 239 -7.49 24.67 0.99
CA ASP A 239 -7.80 24.00 2.25
C ASP A 239 -6.57 23.76 3.12
N ARG A 240 -5.37 23.74 2.51
CA ARG A 240 -4.08 23.63 3.18
C ARG A 240 -3.14 24.71 2.65
N PRO A 241 -3.16 25.92 3.23
CA PRO A 241 -2.30 27.01 2.78
C PRO A 241 -0.83 26.72 3.08
N ASP A 242 0.05 27.22 2.21
CA ASP A 242 1.50 27.17 2.40
C ASP A 242 1.89 28.03 3.62
N CYS A 243 2.74 27.49 4.49
CA CYS A 243 3.28 28.26 5.62
C CYS A 243 4.09 29.47 5.13
N ASP A 244 3.88 30.61 5.78
CA ASP A 244 4.77 31.76 5.73
C ASP A 244 5.95 31.57 6.71
N TYR A 245 6.83 32.56 6.81
CA TYR A 245 7.98 32.49 7.74
C TYR A 245 7.54 32.27 9.19
N ASN A 246 6.43 32.91 9.63
CA ASN A 246 5.88 32.72 10.98
C ASN A 246 5.35 31.30 11.19
N GLY A 247 4.73 30.72 10.16
CA GLY A 247 4.31 29.33 10.12
C GLY A 247 5.50 28.39 10.29
N PHE A 248 6.61 28.63 9.59
CA PHE A 248 7.85 27.86 9.79
C PHE A 248 8.40 27.98 11.22
N LEU A 249 8.36 29.17 11.82
CA LEU A 249 8.75 29.37 13.23
C LEU A 249 7.83 28.59 14.20
N CYS A 250 6.54 28.51 13.90
CA CYS A 250 5.59 27.68 14.65
C CYS A 250 5.93 26.20 14.50
N LEU A 251 6.12 25.72 13.27
CA LEU A 251 6.46 24.32 12.99
C LEU A 251 7.77 23.90 13.68
N GLU A 252 8.76 24.79 13.71
CA GLU A 252 10.01 24.55 14.43
C GLU A 252 9.79 24.47 15.94
N LYS A 253 9.04 25.44 16.51
CA LYS A 253 8.73 25.47 17.94
C LYS A 253 8.01 24.21 18.40
N GLU A 254 7.08 23.72 17.60
CA GLU A 254 6.28 22.51 17.88
C GLU A 254 6.96 21.22 17.38
N THR A 255 8.20 21.31 16.87
CA THR A 255 9.00 20.20 16.31
C THR A 255 8.29 19.40 15.21
N LYS A 256 7.44 20.06 14.41
CA LYS A 256 6.63 19.47 13.33
C LYS A 256 7.19 19.71 11.92
N VAL A 257 8.40 20.25 11.76
CA VAL A 257 9.07 20.40 10.45
C VAL A 257 9.42 19.03 9.86
N ALA A 258 10.15 18.21 10.62
CA ALA A 258 10.50 16.83 10.28
C ALA A 258 10.20 15.97 11.51
N PRO A 259 8.92 15.61 11.71
CA PRO A 259 8.50 14.92 12.92
C PRO A 259 9.08 13.49 13.01
N ASP A 260 9.29 13.02 14.25
CA ASP A 260 9.99 11.77 14.57
C ASP A 260 9.26 10.54 13.98
N ILE A 261 10.03 9.54 13.53
CA ILE A 261 9.54 8.26 13.01
C ILE A 261 8.67 7.50 14.02
N LYS A 262 8.74 7.86 15.31
CA LYS A 262 7.85 7.35 16.36
C LYS A 262 6.36 7.52 16.06
N MET A 263 5.96 8.46 15.20
CA MET A 263 4.55 8.58 14.75
C MET A 263 4.05 7.36 13.96
N LEU A 264 4.98 6.56 13.41
CA LEU A 264 4.69 5.33 12.67
C LEU A 264 4.49 4.14 13.61
N LEU A 265 4.74 4.31 14.91
CA LEU A 265 4.54 3.26 15.89
C LEU A 265 3.04 3.13 16.21
N PRO A 266 2.53 1.89 16.45
CA PRO A 266 1.13 1.66 16.80
C PRO A 266 0.69 2.31 18.12
N TRP A 267 1.63 2.63 19.00
CA TRP A 267 1.40 3.19 20.34
C TRP A 267 2.27 4.41 20.60
N PRO A 268 2.02 5.56 19.96
CA PRO A 268 2.73 6.78 20.28
C PRO A 268 2.19 7.34 21.60
N GLU A 269 3.09 7.78 22.47
CA GLU A 269 2.75 8.36 23.78
C GLU A 269 1.82 9.59 23.67
N ASN A 270 1.79 10.23 22.49
CA ASN A 270 1.10 11.51 22.26
C ASN A 270 -0.21 11.41 21.44
N ASN A 271 -0.75 10.21 21.17
CA ASN A 271 -1.90 10.01 20.25
C ASN A 271 -1.70 10.59 18.84
N GLU A 272 -0.45 10.82 18.43
CA GLU A 272 -0.06 11.26 17.08
C GLU A 272 0.27 10.02 16.24
N THR A 273 -0.74 9.30 15.78
CA THR A 273 -0.58 8.12 14.92
C THR A 273 -0.83 8.46 13.45
N CYS A 274 0.05 7.99 12.57
CA CYS A 274 -0.23 7.89 11.14
C CYS A 274 -0.70 6.48 10.81
N ASP A 275 -1.97 6.31 10.46
CA ASP A 275 -2.52 5.02 10.03
C ASP A 275 -2.28 4.78 8.54
N CYS A 276 -1.00 4.60 8.19
CA CYS A 276 -0.57 4.38 6.81
C CYS A 276 -0.28 2.89 6.59
N LEU A 277 -1.06 2.27 5.70
CA LEU A 277 -0.87 0.88 5.29
C LEU A 277 0.17 0.78 4.16
N PRO A 278 0.95 -0.30 4.07
CA PRO A 278 1.85 -0.51 2.93
C PRO A 278 1.08 -0.62 1.61
N SER A 279 1.77 -0.39 0.50
CA SER A 279 1.19 -0.55 -0.83
C SER A 279 0.97 -2.02 -1.16
N CYS A 280 -0.15 -2.37 -1.79
CA CYS A 280 -0.42 -3.74 -2.21
C CYS A 280 0.45 -4.16 -3.41
N THR A 281 0.88 -3.21 -4.25
CA THR A 281 1.59 -3.42 -5.52
C THR A 281 3.07 -3.10 -5.47
N GLU A 282 3.58 -2.68 -4.31
CA GLU A 282 4.98 -2.31 -4.12
C GLU A 282 5.91 -3.50 -4.37
N HIS A 283 6.95 -3.25 -5.15
CA HIS A 283 7.99 -4.22 -5.44
C HIS A 283 9.05 -4.21 -4.35
N ASP A 284 9.62 -5.39 -4.04
CA ASP A 284 10.79 -5.48 -3.15
C ASP A 284 12.03 -5.12 -3.97
N LEU A 285 12.55 -3.92 -3.74
CA LEU A 285 13.76 -3.41 -4.35
C LEU A 285 14.91 -3.56 -3.35
N ARG A 286 16.04 -4.13 -3.78
CA ARG A 286 17.21 -4.33 -2.91
C ARG A 286 18.49 -3.91 -3.60
N THR A 287 19.32 -3.13 -2.91
CA THR A 287 20.67 -2.81 -3.37
C THR A 287 21.57 -4.04 -3.20
N VAL A 288 22.15 -4.50 -4.30
CA VAL A 288 23.09 -5.63 -4.28
C VAL A 288 24.52 -5.14 -4.22
N SER A 289 24.86 -4.13 -5.02
CA SER A 289 26.19 -3.54 -5.00
C SER A 289 26.15 -2.06 -5.37
N GLU A 290 27.02 -1.28 -4.73
CA GLU A 290 27.34 0.10 -5.11
C GLU A 290 28.85 0.18 -5.27
N TYR A 291 29.30 0.43 -6.49
CA TYR A 291 30.71 0.55 -6.82
C TYR A 291 30.99 1.91 -7.44
N SER A 292 31.89 2.67 -6.82
CA SER A 292 32.35 3.95 -7.35
C SER A 292 33.85 3.86 -7.64
N PRO A 293 34.29 3.73 -8.90
CA PRO A 293 35.71 3.78 -9.23
C PRO A 293 36.33 5.14 -8.87
N ARG A 294 37.66 5.22 -8.91
CA ARG A 294 38.38 6.49 -8.67
C ARG A 294 37.89 7.58 -9.62
N ASN A 295 37.66 8.76 -9.07
CA ASN A 295 37.20 9.92 -9.82
C ASN A 295 38.13 10.24 -10.99
N ARG A 296 37.53 10.49 -12.15
CA ARG A 296 38.26 10.89 -13.36
C ARG A 296 38.74 12.32 -13.22
N LYS A 297 40.07 12.51 -13.10
CA LYS A 297 40.68 13.85 -13.00
C LYS A 297 40.43 14.64 -14.29
N GLY A 298 39.97 15.87 -14.14
CA GLY A 298 39.71 16.78 -15.27
C GLY A 298 38.32 16.65 -15.89
N ASP A 299 37.56 15.61 -15.55
CA ASP A 299 36.15 15.49 -15.95
C ASP A 299 35.27 16.23 -14.93
N LYS A 300 34.46 17.16 -15.41
CA LYS A 300 33.48 17.87 -14.58
C LYS A 300 32.17 17.09 -14.48
N ARG A 301 31.90 16.18 -15.39
CA ARG A 301 30.62 15.48 -15.45
C ARG A 301 30.56 14.37 -14.39
N ARG A 302 29.35 14.04 -13.96
CA ARG A 302 29.07 12.93 -13.06
C ARG A 302 28.25 11.90 -13.80
N SER A 303 28.41 10.63 -13.46
CA SER A 303 27.63 9.58 -14.11
C SER A 303 27.16 8.52 -13.14
N VAL A 304 25.91 8.10 -13.32
CA VAL A 304 25.27 7.03 -12.57
C VAL A 304 24.84 5.96 -13.56
N ALA A 305 25.22 4.71 -13.29
CA ALA A 305 24.86 3.55 -14.08
C ALA A 305 24.05 2.60 -13.20
N ILE A 306 22.76 2.45 -13.50
CA ILE A 306 21.82 1.64 -12.74
C ILE A 306 21.52 0.39 -13.55
N SER A 307 21.71 -0.80 -12.97
CA SER A 307 21.42 -2.07 -13.64
C SER A 307 20.76 -3.06 -12.69
N LEU A 308 19.91 -3.93 -13.25
CA LEU A 308 19.46 -5.12 -12.54
C LEU A 308 20.55 -6.19 -12.60
N VAL A 309 20.81 -6.84 -11.46
CA VAL A 309 21.76 -7.97 -11.39
C VAL A 309 21.27 -9.09 -12.27
N ASP A 310 20.03 -9.49 -12.07
CA ASP A 310 19.35 -10.53 -12.82
C ASP A 310 17.93 -10.07 -13.17
N ARG A 311 17.34 -10.71 -14.19
CA ARG A 311 15.90 -10.56 -14.45
C ARG A 311 15.10 -11.15 -13.29
N PRO A 312 13.99 -10.51 -12.88
CA PRO A 312 13.12 -11.08 -11.85
C PRO A 312 12.59 -12.46 -12.29
N THR A 313 13.11 -13.54 -11.70
CA THR A 313 12.64 -14.92 -11.96
C THR A 313 11.56 -15.34 -10.97
N GLU A 314 11.60 -14.78 -9.77
CA GLU A 314 10.64 -15.01 -8.70
C GLU A 314 9.72 -13.80 -8.53
N ARG A 315 8.47 -14.08 -8.16
CA ARG A 315 7.47 -13.07 -7.85
C ARG A 315 6.73 -13.46 -6.58
N TYR A 316 6.44 -12.48 -5.75
CA TYR A 316 5.51 -12.67 -4.64
C TYR A 316 4.09 -12.65 -5.18
N ARG A 317 3.28 -13.64 -4.78
CA ARG A 317 1.87 -13.73 -5.13
C ARG A 317 1.02 -13.62 -3.87
N ARG A 318 0.13 -12.62 -3.83
CA ARG A 318 -0.87 -12.47 -2.77
C ARG A 318 -2.22 -12.99 -3.27
N GLN A 319 -2.84 -13.84 -2.45
CA GLN A 319 -4.15 -14.44 -2.73
C GLN A 319 -5.04 -14.29 -1.50
N ALA A 320 -6.33 -14.02 -1.72
CA ALA A 320 -7.31 -14.05 -0.64
C ALA A 320 -7.59 -15.51 -0.28
N LEU A 321 -7.31 -15.91 0.97
CA LEU A 321 -7.58 -17.29 1.42
C LEU A 321 -9.08 -17.60 1.55
N ARG A 322 -9.92 -16.58 1.68
CA ARG A 322 -11.36 -16.73 1.85
C ARG A 322 -12.10 -15.53 1.28
N THR A 323 -12.90 -15.76 0.25
CA THR A 323 -13.77 -14.74 -0.36
C THR A 323 -15.13 -14.69 0.34
N ARG A 324 -15.95 -13.67 0.03
CA ARG A 324 -17.32 -13.60 0.54
C ARG A 324 -18.16 -14.79 0.07
N LEU A 325 -17.91 -15.28 -1.15
CA LEU A 325 -18.59 -16.46 -1.69
C LEU A 325 -18.20 -17.72 -0.93
N ASP A 326 -16.92 -17.90 -0.57
CA ASP A 326 -16.47 -19.06 0.21
C ASP A 326 -17.12 -19.12 1.59
N VAL A 327 -17.34 -17.96 2.21
CA VAL A 327 -18.06 -17.86 3.48
C VAL A 327 -19.49 -18.38 3.31
N VAL A 328 -20.21 -17.91 2.30
CA VAL A 328 -21.60 -18.32 2.01
C VAL A 328 -21.66 -19.81 1.66
N VAL A 329 -20.75 -20.31 0.82
CA VAL A 329 -20.68 -21.74 0.44
C VAL A 329 -20.42 -22.61 1.67
N THR A 330 -19.51 -22.20 2.55
CA THR A 330 -19.23 -22.97 3.78
C THR A 330 -20.44 -23.00 4.71
N ILE A 331 -21.10 -21.85 4.93
CA ILE A 331 -22.31 -21.77 5.77
C ILE A 331 -23.45 -22.59 5.15
N GLY A 332 -23.66 -22.47 3.84
CA GLY A 332 -24.66 -23.24 3.11
C GLY A 332 -24.40 -24.74 3.16
N GLY A 333 -23.14 -25.17 3.07
CA GLY A 333 -22.74 -26.58 3.21
C GLY A 333 -23.02 -27.12 4.60
N ILE A 334 -22.68 -26.36 5.66
CA ILE A 334 -22.95 -26.74 7.05
C ILE A 334 -24.46 -26.85 7.29
N LEU A 335 -25.23 -25.84 6.89
CA LEU A 335 -26.70 -25.85 7.03
C LEU A 335 -27.34 -26.98 6.22
N GLY A 336 -26.86 -27.23 5.00
CA GLY A 336 -27.34 -28.32 4.14
C GLY A 336 -27.08 -29.70 4.75
N LEU A 337 -25.92 -29.91 5.37
CA LEU A 337 -25.58 -31.17 6.05
C LEU A 337 -26.51 -31.42 7.24
N PHE A 338 -26.73 -30.41 8.09
CA PHE A 338 -27.63 -30.55 9.24
C PHE A 338 -29.08 -30.75 8.81
N LEU A 339 -29.52 -30.05 7.76
CA LEU A 339 -30.86 -30.22 7.20
C LEU A 339 -31.03 -31.62 6.59
N GLY A 340 -30.02 -32.13 5.87
CA GLY A 340 -30.02 -33.48 5.32
C GLY A 340 -30.10 -34.57 6.41
N ALA A 341 -29.29 -34.46 7.46
CA ALA A 341 -29.38 -35.34 8.62
C ALA A 341 -30.76 -35.28 9.29
N SER A 342 -31.29 -34.06 9.48
CA SER A 342 -32.62 -33.85 10.08
C SER A 342 -33.74 -34.50 9.24
N ILE A 343 -33.67 -34.41 7.91
CA ILE A 343 -34.66 -35.02 7.02
C ILE A 343 -34.60 -36.55 7.08
N LEU A 344 -33.40 -37.14 7.09
CA LEU A 344 -33.24 -38.59 7.23
C LEU A 344 -33.83 -39.09 8.55
N SER A 345 -33.54 -38.39 9.66
CA SER A 345 -34.15 -38.71 10.96
C SER A 345 -35.67 -38.56 10.95
N LEU A 346 -36.22 -37.57 10.25
CA LEU A 346 -37.67 -37.41 10.10
C LEU A 346 -38.31 -38.55 9.29
N ILE A 347 -37.66 -39.00 8.21
CA ILE A 347 -38.13 -40.14 7.41
C ILE A 347 -38.12 -41.43 8.25
N GLU A 348 -37.06 -41.67 9.03
CA GLU A 348 -37.03 -42.81 9.97
C GLU A 348 -38.14 -42.73 11.02
N PHE A 349 -38.38 -41.54 11.56
CA PHE A 349 -39.47 -41.31 12.50
C PHE A 349 -40.83 -41.67 11.88
N ILE A 350 -41.12 -41.18 10.67
CA ILE A 350 -42.37 -41.50 9.95
C ILE A 350 -42.47 -43.00 9.67
N TYR A 351 -41.40 -43.65 9.22
CA TYR A 351 -41.36 -45.09 8.97
C TYR A 351 -41.68 -45.91 10.23
N TYR A 352 -41.07 -45.55 11.38
CA TYR A 352 -41.32 -46.22 12.65
C TYR A 352 -42.77 -46.00 13.15
N PHE A 353 -43.29 -44.77 13.08
CA PHE A 353 -44.60 -44.46 13.64
C PHE A 353 -45.77 -44.86 12.74
N THR A 354 -45.60 -44.91 11.42
CA THR A 354 -46.70 -45.29 10.52
C THR A 354 -46.62 -46.77 10.16
N ILE A 355 -45.58 -47.19 9.45
CA ILE A 355 -45.50 -48.54 8.87
C ILE A 355 -45.25 -49.59 9.95
N ARG A 356 -44.29 -49.37 10.84
CA ARG A 356 -43.98 -50.36 11.89
C ARG A 356 -45.13 -50.45 12.90
N PHE A 357 -45.72 -49.33 13.32
CA PHE A 357 -46.88 -49.35 14.21
C PHE A 357 -48.12 -50.00 13.57
N TYR A 358 -48.42 -49.69 12.30
CA TYR A 358 -49.52 -50.30 11.57
C TYR A 358 -49.31 -51.81 11.37
N ASN A 359 -48.11 -52.24 10.97
CA ASN A 359 -47.81 -53.66 10.83
C ASN A 359 -47.86 -54.39 12.17
N ASN A 360 -47.38 -53.78 13.26
CA ASN A 360 -47.40 -54.40 14.58
C ASN A 360 -48.82 -54.51 15.15
N THR A 361 -49.67 -53.50 14.96
CA THR A 361 -51.09 -53.56 15.35
C THR A 361 -51.90 -54.53 14.50
N ARG A 362 -51.58 -54.64 13.19
CA ARG A 362 -52.20 -55.63 12.30
C ARG A 362 -51.76 -57.06 12.64
N MET A 363 -50.48 -57.27 12.98
CA MET A 363 -49.96 -58.54 13.51
C MET A 363 -50.61 -58.91 14.85
N ALA A 364 -50.79 -57.96 15.77
CA ALA A 364 -51.49 -58.19 17.03
C ALA A 364 -52.97 -58.55 16.83
N LYS A 365 -53.67 -57.91 15.87
CA LYS A 365 -55.04 -58.30 15.49
C LYS A 365 -55.10 -59.69 14.88
N ASN A 366 -54.17 -60.03 13.98
CA ASN A 366 -54.10 -61.37 13.38
C ASN A 366 -53.81 -62.45 14.42
N SER A 367 -52.86 -62.23 15.34
CA SER A 367 -52.57 -63.15 16.45
C SER A 367 -53.79 -63.36 17.35
N ASN A 368 -54.48 -62.28 17.74
CA ASN A 368 -55.71 -62.37 18.52
C ASN A 368 -56.86 -63.07 17.78
N SER A 369 -56.98 -62.92 16.46
CA SER A 369 -57.98 -63.65 15.67
C SER A 369 -57.66 -65.14 15.54
N VAL A 370 -56.38 -65.51 15.38
CA VAL A 370 -55.94 -66.91 15.34
C VAL A 370 -56.14 -67.57 16.70
N GLN A 371 -55.82 -66.88 17.80
CA GLN A 371 -56.01 -67.40 19.16
C GLN A 371 -57.50 -67.58 19.51
N ARG A 372 -58.39 -66.70 19.01
CA ARG A 372 -59.84 -66.89 19.10
C ARG A 372 -60.35 -68.07 18.28
N ALA A 373 -59.81 -68.29 17.07
CA ALA A 373 -60.18 -69.43 16.23
C ALA A 373 -59.74 -70.77 16.85
N VAL A 374 -58.51 -70.84 17.39
CA VAL A 374 -58.01 -72.03 18.09
C VAL A 374 -58.82 -72.33 19.36
N LYS A 375 -59.23 -71.30 20.10
CA LYS A 375 -60.07 -71.46 21.30
C LYS A 375 -61.48 -71.95 20.96
N ALA A 376 -62.09 -71.44 19.88
CA ALA A 376 -63.38 -71.92 19.40
C ALA A 376 -63.33 -73.40 18.97
N GLN A 377 -62.23 -73.84 18.35
CA GLN A 377 -62.04 -75.23 17.95
C GLN A 377 -61.75 -76.17 19.14
N GLY A 378 -61.05 -75.67 20.17
CA GLY A 378 -60.86 -76.38 21.43
C GLY A 378 -62.15 -76.58 22.25
N ASP A 379 -63.05 -75.59 22.26
CA ASP A 379 -64.35 -75.73 22.93
C ASP A 379 -65.31 -76.65 22.15
N GLY A 380 -65.26 -76.65 20.82
CA GLY A 380 -66.01 -77.61 19.98
C GLY A 380 -65.65 -79.07 20.26
N ASN A 381 -64.36 -79.39 20.38
CA ASN A 381 -63.89 -80.75 20.69
C ASN A 381 -64.26 -81.19 22.12
N LYS A 382 -64.28 -80.26 23.09
CA LYS A 382 -64.74 -80.57 24.46
C LYS A 382 -66.23 -80.89 24.53
N ILE A 383 -67.05 -80.23 23.71
CA ILE A 383 -68.49 -80.51 23.62
C ILE A 383 -68.70 -81.92 23.03
N GLN A 384 -68.02 -82.26 21.94
CA GLN A 384 -68.10 -83.59 21.34
C GLN A 384 -67.63 -84.71 22.29
N ALA A 385 -66.55 -84.48 23.06
CA ALA A 385 -66.09 -85.45 24.06
C ALA A 385 -67.09 -85.66 25.19
N LYS A 386 -67.76 -84.59 25.67
CA LYS A 386 -68.84 -84.72 26.66
C LYS A 386 -70.04 -85.50 26.11
N THR A 387 -70.43 -85.25 24.85
CA THR A 387 -71.53 -86.00 24.21
C THR A 387 -71.16 -87.48 24.03
N ALA A 388 -69.92 -87.79 23.63
CA ALA A 388 -69.45 -89.17 23.50
C ALA A 388 -69.41 -89.92 24.84
N ILE A 389 -68.92 -89.27 25.91
CA ILE A 389 -68.92 -89.85 27.26
C ILE A 389 -70.35 -90.07 27.77
N GLN A 390 -71.27 -89.15 27.49
CA GLN A 390 -72.67 -89.27 27.89
C GLN A 390 -73.40 -90.38 27.13
N VAL A 391 -73.07 -90.61 25.86
CA VAL A 391 -73.56 -91.76 25.07
C VAL A 391 -72.98 -93.08 25.60
N ILE A 392 -71.70 -93.13 25.96
CA ILE A 392 -71.06 -94.32 26.55
C ILE A 392 -71.66 -94.64 27.93
N LEU A 393 -71.91 -93.63 28.78
CA LEU A 393 -72.59 -93.84 30.07
C LEU A 393 -74.05 -94.31 29.92
N MET A 394 -74.77 -93.87 28.88
CA MET A 394 -76.11 -94.39 28.58
C MET A 394 -76.08 -95.83 28.05
N LEU A 395 -75.01 -96.25 27.38
CA LEU A 395 -74.84 -97.62 26.91
C LEU A 395 -74.45 -98.59 28.04
N LEU A 396 -73.72 -98.11 29.06
CA LEU A 396 -73.31 -98.90 30.23
C LEU A 396 -74.41 -99.07 31.29
N SER A 397 -75.51 -98.29 31.25
CA SER A 397 -76.65 -98.46 32.17
C SER A 397 -77.74 -99.41 31.67
N ARG A 398 -77.51 -100.09 30.53
CA ARG A 398 -78.46 -101.00 29.87
C ARG A 398 -77.99 -102.46 29.74
N SER A 399 -76.93 -102.88 30.42
CA SER A 399 -76.53 -104.31 30.51
C SER A 399 -76.62 -104.85 31.92
#